data_AF-A0A1Q9PD65-F1
#
_entry.id   AF-A0A1Q9PD65-F1
#
_cell.length_a   1.000
_cell.length_b   1.000
_cell.length_c   1.000
_cell.angle_alpha   90.00
_cell.angle_beta   90.00
_cell.angle_gamma   90.00
#
_symmetry.space_group_name_H-M   'P 1'
#
loop_
_entity.id
_entity.type
_entity.pdbx_description
1 polymer ?
#
loop_
_entity_poly.entity_id
_entity_poly.type
_entity_poly.pdbx_seq_one_letter_code
_entity_poly.pdbx_strand_id
1 'polypeptide(L)'
;MNSASEQKSFLQMRNLTELEGRKKHIYSLLSFLIVVVLTLALYLVPDYYFLEKMTNETVFRMLELYQFEIEVAPLYNEIEYGNSLFIVISNLLSSLDGHGGNTPVIKSITASRQFAIVRACTGMQAGALLMALIIVTPAPAGKKIKASIYSLLALIIGNFLRIALVIAMTITIDVTYGATYDAAWFWAHDVLGKPIGFFGTILFAIIIERQGVPILNTVSLWLDSFIDFLKFLADKVFGSKSS
;
A
#
# COMPACT_ATOMS: atom_id res chain seq x y z
N MET A 1 -31.56 -24.90 1.03
CA MET A 1 -32.14 -24.39 2.29
C MET A 1 -31.00 -23.89 3.17
N ASN A 2 -30.57 -22.65 2.98
CA ASN A 2 -29.55 -22.04 3.84
C ASN A 2 -30.25 -21.62 5.13
N SER A 3 -29.85 -22.24 6.24
CA SER A 3 -30.55 -22.12 7.51
C SER A 3 -30.47 -20.69 8.04
N ALA A 4 -31.53 -20.24 8.73
CA ALA A 4 -31.60 -18.96 9.42
C ALA A 4 -30.44 -18.70 10.41
N SER A 5 -29.65 -19.73 10.76
CA SER A 5 -28.42 -19.61 11.55
C SER A 5 -27.28 -18.95 10.77
N GLU A 6 -27.12 -19.25 9.48
CA GLU A 6 -26.14 -18.57 8.61
C GLU A 6 -26.49 -17.10 8.47
N GLN A 7 -27.79 -16.79 8.33
CA GLN A 7 -28.28 -15.42 8.18
C GLN A 7 -28.10 -14.59 9.45
N LYS A 8 -28.27 -15.18 10.65
CA LYS A 8 -27.94 -14.54 11.93
C LYS A 8 -26.44 -14.28 12.11
N SER A 9 -25.56 -15.21 11.71
CA SER A 9 -24.10 -14.96 11.77
C SER A 9 -23.66 -13.91 10.74
N PHE A 10 -24.31 -13.90 9.56
CA PHE A 10 -24.05 -12.94 8.50
C PHE A 10 -24.50 -11.52 8.87
N LEU A 11 -25.59 -11.40 9.65
CA LEU A 11 -26.07 -10.14 10.22
C LEU A 11 -25.19 -9.67 11.39
N GLN A 12 -24.71 -10.58 12.25
CA GLN A 12 -23.80 -10.22 13.35
C GLN A 12 -22.43 -9.70 12.87
N MET A 13 -21.91 -10.20 11.74
CA MET A 13 -20.64 -9.70 11.16
C MET A 13 -20.74 -8.31 10.54
N ARG A 14 -21.96 -7.80 10.28
CA ARG A 14 -22.19 -6.44 9.76
C ARG A 14 -22.21 -5.38 10.86
N ASN A 15 -22.26 -5.78 12.13
CA ASN A 15 -22.40 -4.91 13.29
C ASN A 15 -21.08 -4.56 13.98
N LEU A 16 -20.00 -4.37 13.22
CA LEU A 16 -18.82 -3.66 13.74
C LEU A 16 -19.19 -2.24 14.21
N THR A 17 -20.21 -1.63 13.60
CA THR A 17 -20.75 -0.32 13.98
C THR A 17 -21.55 -0.32 15.29
N GLU A 18 -21.92 -1.49 15.84
CA GLU A 18 -22.60 -1.59 17.14
C GLU A 18 -21.63 -1.85 18.30
N LEU A 19 -20.32 -1.96 18.02
CA LEU A 19 -19.32 -2.06 19.08
C LEU A 19 -19.20 -0.70 19.77
N GLU A 20 -19.64 -0.63 21.03
CA GLU A 20 -19.56 0.58 21.85
C GLU A 20 -18.52 0.46 22.98
N GLY A 21 -18.02 1.62 23.41
CA GLY A 21 -17.15 1.77 24.58
C GLY A 21 -15.87 0.94 24.53
N ARG A 22 -15.50 0.30 25.66
CA ARG A 22 -14.22 -0.40 25.82
C ARG A 22 -14.01 -1.54 24.82
N LYS A 23 -15.07 -2.22 24.38
CA LYS A 23 -14.99 -3.34 23.42
C LYS A 23 -14.58 -2.85 22.02
N LYS A 24 -15.11 -1.69 21.59
CA LYS A 24 -14.72 -1.00 20.36
C LYS A 24 -13.22 -0.71 20.34
N HIS A 25 -12.71 -0.07 21.39
CA HIS A 25 -11.29 0.30 21.46
C HIS A 25 -10.36 -0.91 21.53
N ILE A 26 -10.72 -1.95 22.29
CA ILE A 26 -9.92 -3.19 22.36
C ILE A 26 -9.87 -3.86 20.99
N TYR A 27 -11.03 -4.03 20.34
CA TYR A 27 -11.09 -4.62 19.01
C TYR A 27 -10.31 -3.76 18.00
N SER A 28 -10.48 -2.45 18.01
CA SER A 28 -9.75 -1.51 17.16
C SER A 28 -8.23 -1.65 17.31
N LEU A 29 -7.74 -1.63 18.54
CA LEU A 29 -6.30 -1.72 18.82
C LEU A 29 -5.75 -3.09 18.41
N LEU A 30 -6.46 -4.16 18.75
CA LEU A 30 -6.02 -5.52 18.47
C LEU A 30 -6.05 -5.82 16.96
N SER A 31 -7.11 -5.41 16.27
CA SER A 31 -7.20 -5.53 14.80
C SER A 31 -6.12 -4.71 14.10
N PHE A 32 -5.88 -3.47 14.53
CA PHE A 32 -4.80 -2.64 14.01
C PHE A 32 -3.43 -3.29 14.23
N LEU A 33 -3.14 -3.77 15.45
CA LEU A 33 -1.88 -4.45 15.77
C LEU A 33 -1.68 -5.71 14.92
N ILE A 34 -2.72 -6.53 14.78
CA ILE A 34 -2.66 -7.73 13.93
C ILE A 34 -2.39 -7.33 12.48
N VAL A 35 -3.03 -6.28 11.96
CA VAL A 35 -2.75 -5.80 10.61
C VAL A 35 -1.30 -5.35 10.47
N VAL A 36 -0.75 -4.59 11.42
CA VAL A 36 0.67 -4.18 11.40
C VAL A 36 1.59 -5.40 11.40
N VAL A 37 1.38 -6.34 12.33
CA VAL A 37 2.21 -7.55 12.45
C VAL A 37 2.10 -8.43 11.21
N LEU A 38 0.89 -8.64 10.67
CA LEU A 38 0.69 -9.42 9.45
C LEU A 38 1.28 -8.71 8.22
N THR A 39 1.16 -7.38 8.13
CA THR A 39 1.76 -6.62 7.04
C THR A 39 3.27 -6.74 7.08
N LEU A 40 3.89 -6.59 8.26
CA LEU A 40 5.33 -6.79 8.44
C LEU A 40 5.74 -8.23 8.14
N ALA A 41 4.99 -9.22 8.62
CA ALA A 41 5.27 -10.63 8.34
C ALA A 41 5.17 -10.93 6.85
N LEU A 42 4.10 -10.50 6.17
CA LEU A 42 3.92 -10.67 4.73
C LEU A 42 5.00 -9.93 3.95
N TYR A 43 5.41 -8.75 4.39
CA TYR A 43 6.49 -7.98 3.76
C TYR A 43 7.86 -8.67 3.91
N LEU A 44 8.14 -9.23 5.08
CA LEU A 44 9.42 -9.88 5.38
C LEU A 44 9.50 -11.34 4.87
N VAL A 45 8.37 -11.95 4.48
CA VAL A 45 8.32 -13.33 3.99
C VAL A 45 8.76 -13.39 2.51
N PRO A 46 9.62 -14.36 2.14
CA PRO A 46 10.19 -14.47 0.79
C PRO A 46 9.16 -14.64 -0.34
N ASP A 47 7.91 -15.02 -0.09
CA ASP A 47 6.92 -15.21 -1.16
C ASP A 47 6.56 -13.91 -1.91
N TYR A 48 6.73 -12.73 -1.29
CA TYR A 48 6.62 -11.46 -2.01
C TYR A 48 7.77 -11.23 -3.01
N TYR A 49 8.91 -11.90 -2.84
CA TYR A 49 10.01 -11.92 -3.81
C TYR A 49 9.57 -12.48 -5.16
N PHE A 50 8.59 -13.40 -5.21
CA PHE A 50 8.09 -13.92 -6.48
C PHE A 50 7.33 -12.82 -7.27
N LEU A 51 6.46 -12.08 -6.61
CA LEU A 51 5.74 -10.95 -7.22
C LEU A 51 6.70 -9.83 -7.60
N GLU A 52 7.67 -9.52 -6.73
CA GLU A 52 8.73 -8.55 -7.00
C GLU A 52 9.55 -8.96 -8.22
N LYS A 53 10.05 -10.20 -8.25
CA LYS A 53 10.85 -10.74 -9.34
C LYS A 53 10.07 -10.75 -10.65
N MET A 54 8.83 -11.20 -10.64
CA MET A 54 7.97 -11.19 -11.83
C MET A 54 7.72 -9.77 -12.33
N THR A 55 7.46 -8.84 -11.42
CA THR A 55 7.26 -7.42 -11.76
C THR A 55 8.55 -6.83 -12.33
N ASN A 56 9.68 -7.09 -11.69
CA ASN A 56 11.01 -6.63 -12.07
C ASN A 56 11.39 -7.15 -13.47
N GLU A 57 11.28 -8.46 -13.73
CA GLU A 57 11.53 -9.05 -15.04
C GLU A 57 10.62 -8.48 -16.14
N THR A 58 9.33 -8.26 -15.81
CA THR A 58 8.37 -7.69 -16.76
C THR A 58 8.69 -6.23 -17.07
N VAL A 59 9.05 -5.45 -16.05
CA VAL A 59 9.48 -4.05 -16.19
C VAL A 59 10.72 -3.97 -17.06
N PHE A 60 11.74 -4.80 -16.81
CA PHE A 60 12.94 -4.89 -17.67
C PHE A 60 12.55 -5.09 -19.14
N ARG A 61 11.71 -6.10 -19.43
CA ARG A 61 11.26 -6.38 -20.79
C ARG A 61 10.47 -5.23 -21.41
N MET A 62 9.62 -4.56 -20.63
CA MET A 62 8.86 -3.41 -21.12
C MET A 62 9.80 -2.25 -21.47
N LEU A 63 10.75 -1.92 -20.61
CA LEU A 63 11.71 -0.85 -20.86
C LEU A 63 12.63 -1.15 -22.05
N GLU A 64 13.07 -2.41 -22.19
CA GLU A 64 13.88 -2.86 -23.33
C GLU A 64 13.10 -2.68 -24.63
N LEU A 65 11.80 -3.04 -24.63
CA LEU A 65 10.93 -2.86 -25.79
C LEU A 65 10.80 -1.38 -26.19
N TYR A 66 10.79 -0.47 -25.22
CA TYR A 66 10.74 0.98 -25.45
C TYR A 66 12.12 1.63 -25.64
N GLN A 67 13.20 0.84 -25.73
CA GLN A 67 14.57 1.30 -25.96
C GLN A 67 15.10 2.29 -24.90
N PHE A 68 14.65 2.17 -23.65
CA PHE A 68 15.27 2.92 -22.56
C PHE A 68 16.68 2.38 -22.27
N GLU A 69 17.62 3.27 -21.95
CA GLU A 69 18.91 2.86 -21.39
C GLU A 69 18.72 2.36 -19.96
N ILE A 70 18.72 1.04 -19.79
CA ILE A 70 18.49 0.41 -18.49
C ILE A 70 19.85 0.08 -17.88
N GLU A 71 20.10 0.59 -16.69
CA GLU A 71 21.22 0.15 -15.87
C GLU A 71 20.74 -0.77 -14.74
N VAL A 72 21.55 -1.78 -14.48
CA VAL A 72 21.40 -2.63 -13.31
C VAL A 72 22.17 -1.96 -12.18
N ALA A 73 21.47 -1.22 -11.32
CA ALA A 73 22.09 -0.62 -10.15
C ALA A 73 21.79 -1.46 -8.89
N PRO A 74 22.78 -1.63 -7.98
CA PRO A 74 22.49 -2.10 -6.63
C PRO A 74 21.56 -1.08 -5.96
N LEU A 75 20.62 -1.58 -5.15
CA LEU A 75 19.59 -0.79 -4.50
C LEU A 75 20.18 0.49 -3.87
N TYR A 76 19.60 1.65 -4.19
CA TYR A 76 19.95 2.91 -3.55
C TYR A 76 19.56 2.81 -2.07
N ASN A 77 20.53 2.52 -1.21
CA ASN A 77 20.40 2.78 0.21
C ASN A 77 20.39 4.30 0.37
N GLU A 78 19.21 4.91 0.29
CA GLU A 78 18.98 6.26 0.80
C GLU A 78 19.16 6.22 2.32
N ILE A 79 20.40 6.11 2.78
CA ILE A 79 20.73 6.30 4.19
C ILE A 79 20.54 7.79 4.42
N GLU A 80 19.43 8.14 5.05
CA GLU A 80 19.24 9.50 5.53
C GLU A 80 20.22 9.73 6.69
N TYR A 81 21.06 10.74 6.57
CA TYR A 81 22.02 11.11 7.61
C TYR A 81 21.33 12.00 8.65
N GLY A 82 21.26 11.51 9.89
CA GLY A 82 20.76 12.28 11.03
C GLY A 82 20.41 11.41 12.24
N ASN A 83 20.21 12.05 13.40
CA ASN A 83 19.94 11.37 14.67
C ASN A 83 18.46 11.45 15.10
N SER A 84 17.56 11.85 14.21
CA SER A 84 16.14 11.92 14.56
C SER A 84 15.58 10.50 14.72
N LEU A 85 14.65 10.31 15.64
CA LEU A 85 14.00 9.01 15.87
C LEU A 85 13.29 8.50 14.60
N PHE A 86 12.79 9.42 13.77
CA PHE A 86 12.23 9.10 12.46
C PHE A 86 13.30 8.55 11.49
N ILE A 87 14.49 9.16 11.45
CA ILE A 87 15.63 8.70 10.62
C ILE A 87 16.16 7.35 11.12
N VAL A 88 16.22 7.13 12.43
CA VAL A 88 16.64 5.84 13.00
C VAL A 88 15.65 4.74 12.64
N ILE A 89 14.35 5.02 12.73
CA ILE A 89 13.30 4.06 12.34
C ILE A 89 13.28 3.84 10.83
N SER A 90 13.41 4.90 10.01
CA SER A 90 13.45 4.77 8.56
C SER A 90 14.66 3.96 8.12
N ASN A 91 15.85 4.28 8.63
CA ASN A 91 17.07 3.52 8.35
C ASN A 91 16.98 2.07 8.85
N LEU A 92 16.35 1.81 10.01
CA LEU A 92 16.10 0.45 10.49
C LEU A 92 15.16 -0.30 9.54
N LEU A 93 14.03 0.30 9.15
CA LEU A 93 13.08 -0.32 8.21
C LEU A 93 13.70 -0.51 6.82
N SER A 94 14.50 0.44 6.33
CA SER A 94 15.25 0.32 5.08
C SER A 94 16.38 -0.71 5.18
N SER A 95 16.97 -0.94 6.36
CA SER A 95 17.92 -2.03 6.57
C SER A 95 17.26 -3.41 6.63
N LEU A 96 15.99 -3.45 7.04
CA LEU A 96 15.14 -4.64 7.02
C LEU A 96 14.55 -4.90 5.63
N ASP A 97 14.60 -3.91 4.74
CA ASP A 97 14.35 -4.03 3.30
C ASP A 97 15.51 -4.82 2.68
N GLY A 98 15.62 -6.11 3.05
CA GLY A 98 16.64 -7.06 2.63
C GLY A 98 16.57 -7.43 1.14
N HIS A 99 15.91 -6.59 0.33
CA HIS A 99 15.83 -6.68 -1.10
C HIS A 99 17.16 -6.19 -1.70
N GLY A 100 18.23 -6.98 -1.52
CA GLY A 100 19.51 -6.85 -2.23
C GLY A 100 19.40 -7.17 -3.73
N GLY A 101 18.21 -7.00 -4.31
CA GLY A 101 17.93 -7.23 -5.71
C GLY A 101 18.45 -6.09 -6.56
N ASN A 102 19.12 -6.46 -7.64
CA ASN A 102 19.37 -5.60 -8.77
C ASN A 102 18.01 -5.08 -9.32
N THR A 103 17.81 -3.76 -9.34
CA THR A 103 16.56 -3.16 -9.84
C THR A 103 16.83 -2.37 -11.13
N PRO A 104 15.91 -2.37 -12.11
CA PRO A 104 16.00 -1.53 -13.28
C PRO A 104 15.90 -0.08 -12.81
N VAL A 105 17.00 0.63 -13.01
CA VAL A 105 17.09 2.05 -12.75
C VAL A 105 17.21 2.75 -14.08
N ILE A 106 16.38 3.76 -14.27
CA ILE A 106 16.61 4.76 -15.30
C ILE A 106 17.51 5.82 -14.67
N LYS A 107 18.72 5.98 -15.20
CA LYS A 107 19.57 7.11 -14.85
C LYS A 107 19.13 8.33 -15.64
N SER A 108 18.81 9.37 -14.91
CA SER A 108 18.69 10.71 -15.45
C SER A 108 20.10 11.25 -15.73
N ILE A 109 20.33 11.81 -16.91
CA ILE A 109 21.66 12.33 -17.31
C ILE A 109 21.92 13.70 -16.64
N THR A 110 20.86 14.43 -16.28
CA THR A 110 20.94 15.82 -15.78
C THR A 110 20.66 15.97 -14.28
N ALA A 111 19.88 15.09 -13.65
CA ALA A 111 19.78 14.98 -12.20
C ALA A 111 20.68 13.85 -11.67
N SER A 112 21.38 14.08 -10.56
CA SER A 112 22.15 13.07 -9.82
C SER A 112 21.28 11.97 -9.17
N ARG A 113 20.04 11.81 -9.62
CA ARG A 113 19.04 10.90 -9.07
C ARG A 113 18.87 9.69 -9.98
N GLN A 114 19.01 8.53 -9.38
CA GLN A 114 18.68 7.24 -9.97
C GLN A 114 17.20 6.97 -9.76
N PHE A 115 16.43 6.85 -10.83
CA PHE A 115 14.99 6.54 -10.72
C PHE A 115 14.81 5.01 -10.75
N ALA A 116 14.72 4.41 -9.56
CA ALA A 116 14.41 2.99 -9.44
C ALA A 116 12.93 2.74 -9.75
N ILE A 117 12.65 2.14 -10.92
CA ILE A 117 11.28 1.84 -11.34
C ILE A 117 10.63 0.81 -10.43
N VAL A 118 11.43 -0.04 -9.77
CA VAL A 118 10.91 -1.04 -8.83
C VAL A 118 10.31 -0.40 -7.58
N ARG A 119 10.79 0.76 -7.12
CA ARG A 119 10.12 1.50 -6.02
C ARG A 119 8.84 2.21 -6.46
N ALA A 120 8.64 2.44 -7.76
CA ALA A 120 7.32 2.85 -8.29
C ALA A 120 6.25 1.76 -8.05
N CYS A 121 6.68 0.52 -7.77
CA CYS A 121 5.83 -0.65 -7.52
C CYS A 121 5.43 -0.79 -6.04
N THR A 122 5.04 0.32 -5.38
CA THR A 122 4.47 0.34 -4.02
C THR A 122 3.21 -0.53 -3.83
N GLY A 123 2.73 -1.17 -4.90
CA GLY A 123 1.66 -2.17 -4.86
C GLY A 123 1.97 -3.33 -3.92
N MET A 124 3.22 -3.75 -3.71
CA MET A 124 3.48 -4.90 -2.82
C MET A 124 3.22 -4.58 -1.34
N GLN A 125 3.69 -3.44 -0.85
CA GLN A 125 3.41 -2.96 0.51
C GLN A 125 1.92 -2.70 0.70
N ALA A 126 1.29 -2.03 -0.27
CA ALA A 126 -0.16 -1.81 -0.27
C ALA A 126 -0.93 -3.15 -0.32
N GLY A 127 -0.43 -4.13 -1.07
CA GLY A 127 -1.00 -5.46 -1.19
C GLY A 127 -0.93 -6.25 0.10
N ALA A 128 0.21 -6.25 0.77
CA ALA A 128 0.40 -6.90 2.07
C ALA A 128 -0.55 -6.31 3.11
N LEU A 129 -0.68 -4.98 3.12
CA LEU A 129 -1.64 -4.27 3.97
C LEU A 129 -3.09 -4.67 3.64
N LEU A 130 -3.46 -4.70 2.36
CA LEU A 130 -4.81 -5.09 1.93
C LEU A 130 -5.13 -6.54 2.29
N MET A 131 -4.18 -7.46 2.14
CA MET A 131 -4.35 -8.87 2.56
C MET A 131 -4.53 -8.99 4.06
N ALA A 132 -3.68 -8.32 4.84
CA ALA A 132 -3.80 -8.27 6.29
C ALA A 132 -5.17 -7.71 6.72
N LEU A 133 -5.64 -6.66 6.03
CA LEU A 133 -6.95 -6.06 6.27
C LEU A 133 -8.09 -7.03 5.97
N ILE A 134 -8.07 -7.73 4.81
CA ILE A 134 -9.05 -8.77 4.45
C ILE A 134 -9.12 -9.87 5.51
N ILE A 135 -7.97 -10.29 6.04
CA ILE A 135 -7.87 -11.35 7.06
C ILE A 135 -8.53 -10.91 8.36
N VAL A 136 -8.28 -9.67 8.80
CA VAL A 136 -8.77 -9.14 10.08
C VAL A 136 -10.23 -8.70 10.02
N THR A 137 -10.72 -8.26 8.86
CA THR A 137 -12.13 -7.90 8.67
C THR A 137 -13.05 -9.10 8.94
N PRO A 138 -14.13 -8.96 9.71
CA PRO A 138 -15.07 -10.05 9.98
C PRO A 138 -15.87 -10.39 8.71
N ALA A 139 -15.60 -11.55 8.14
CA ALA A 139 -16.28 -12.10 6.97
C ALA A 139 -16.14 -13.63 6.92
N PRO A 140 -17.03 -14.36 6.24
CA PRO A 140 -16.88 -15.80 6.02
C PRO A 140 -15.56 -16.13 5.31
N ALA A 141 -14.89 -17.22 5.72
CA ALA A 141 -13.59 -17.61 5.18
C ALA A 141 -13.57 -17.73 3.64
N GLY A 142 -14.63 -18.29 3.05
CA GLY A 142 -14.75 -18.37 1.59
C GLY A 142 -14.77 -17.00 0.88
N LYS A 143 -15.39 -15.98 1.50
CA LYS A 143 -15.38 -14.61 0.96
C LYS A 143 -14.01 -13.95 1.13
N LYS A 144 -13.30 -14.23 2.23
CA LYS A 144 -11.93 -13.75 2.46
C LYS A 144 -10.95 -14.32 1.44
N ILE A 145 -11.01 -15.64 1.18
CA ILE A 145 -10.17 -16.29 0.17
C ILE A 145 -10.46 -15.67 -1.21
N LYS A 146 -11.75 -15.55 -1.57
CA LYS A 146 -12.15 -14.92 -2.83
C LYS A 146 -11.61 -13.49 -2.91
N ALA A 147 -11.85 -12.65 -1.90
CA ALA A 147 -11.35 -11.27 -1.85
C ALA A 147 -9.83 -11.19 -1.98
N SER A 148 -9.09 -12.11 -1.35
CA SER A 148 -7.63 -12.19 -1.43
C SER A 148 -7.17 -12.51 -2.86
N ILE A 149 -7.80 -13.46 -3.54
CA ILE A 149 -7.49 -13.79 -4.94
C ILE A 149 -7.77 -12.59 -5.85
N TYR A 150 -8.95 -11.97 -5.74
CA TYR A 150 -9.29 -10.79 -6.54
C TYR A 150 -8.36 -9.62 -6.26
N SER A 151 -7.98 -9.41 -5.00
CA SER A 151 -7.04 -8.35 -4.63
C SER A 151 -5.64 -8.63 -5.18
N LEU A 152 -5.15 -9.88 -5.17
CA LEU A 152 -3.88 -10.25 -5.81
C LEU A 152 -3.90 -10.01 -7.32
N LEU A 153 -4.95 -10.47 -8.01
CA LEU A 153 -5.10 -10.24 -9.46
C LEU A 153 -5.15 -8.76 -9.80
N ALA A 154 -5.93 -7.99 -9.03
CA ALA A 154 -6.04 -6.56 -9.21
C ALA A 154 -4.69 -5.88 -8.95
N LEU A 155 -3.91 -6.32 -7.96
CA LEU A 155 -2.59 -5.80 -7.66
C LEU A 155 -1.62 -5.96 -8.84
N ILE A 156 -1.58 -7.17 -9.41
CA ILE A 156 -0.71 -7.50 -10.56
C ILE A 156 -1.09 -6.61 -11.75
N ILE A 157 -2.38 -6.60 -12.11
CA ILE A 157 -2.88 -5.83 -13.25
C ILE A 157 -2.67 -4.33 -13.03
N GLY A 158 -2.97 -3.83 -11.84
CA GLY A 158 -2.84 -2.41 -11.49
C GLY A 158 -1.39 -1.95 -11.48
N ASN A 159 -0.45 -2.78 -11.00
CA ASN A 159 0.97 -2.48 -11.08
C ASN A 159 1.44 -2.37 -12.53
N PHE A 160 1.09 -3.33 -13.40
CA PHE A 160 1.45 -3.25 -14.82
C PHE A 160 0.85 -2.03 -15.49
N LEU A 161 -0.43 -1.74 -15.23
CA LEU A 161 -1.09 -0.57 -15.80
C LEU A 161 -0.43 0.73 -15.33
N ARG A 162 -0.05 0.83 -14.04
CA ARG A 162 0.63 2.00 -13.49
C ARG A 162 1.98 2.21 -14.16
N ILE A 163 2.79 1.15 -14.29
CA ILE A 163 4.10 1.23 -14.96
C ILE A 163 3.93 1.69 -16.41
N ALA A 164 3.05 1.00 -17.17
CA ALA A 164 2.78 1.34 -18.56
C ALA A 164 2.32 2.79 -18.72
N LEU A 165 1.45 3.26 -17.82
CA LEU A 165 0.93 4.62 -17.84
C LEU A 165 2.01 5.66 -17.47
N VAL A 166 2.88 5.39 -16.49
CA VAL A 166 4.01 6.27 -16.16
C VAL A 166 4.99 6.37 -17.34
N ILE A 167 5.31 5.27 -18.00
CA ILE A 167 6.15 5.26 -19.20
C ILE A 167 5.49 6.07 -20.32
N ALA A 168 4.21 5.81 -20.61
CA ALA A 168 3.48 6.52 -21.66
C ALA A 168 3.40 8.02 -21.40
N MET A 169 3.14 8.44 -20.15
CA MET A 169 3.15 9.85 -19.76
C MET A 169 4.54 10.47 -19.91
N THR A 170 5.60 9.76 -19.51
CA THR A 170 6.98 10.25 -19.66
C THR A 170 7.30 10.51 -21.13
N ILE A 171 7.04 9.54 -22.01
CA ILE A 171 7.26 9.69 -23.46
C ILE A 171 6.43 10.84 -24.02
N THR A 172 5.17 10.96 -23.61
CA THR A 172 4.28 12.02 -24.09
C THR A 172 4.81 13.40 -23.69
N ILE A 173 5.25 13.58 -22.44
CA ILE A 173 5.76 14.85 -21.93
C ILE A 173 7.09 15.22 -22.59
N ASP A 174 7.98 14.24 -22.77
CA ASP A 174 9.27 14.42 -23.45
C ASP A 174 9.08 14.80 -24.94
N VAL A 175 8.37 13.97 -25.70
CA VAL A 175 8.24 14.14 -27.16
C VAL A 175 7.27 15.25 -27.54
N THR A 176 6.13 15.36 -26.86
CA THR A 176 5.06 16.30 -27.28
C THR A 176 5.28 17.71 -26.73
N TYR A 177 5.79 17.81 -25.51
CA TYR A 177 5.97 19.10 -24.83
C TYR A 177 7.44 19.57 -24.83
N GLY A 178 8.37 18.78 -25.38
CA GLY A 178 9.78 19.14 -25.46
C GLY A 178 10.44 19.31 -24.08
N ALA A 179 9.85 18.71 -23.04
CA ALA A 179 10.46 18.70 -21.72
C ALA A 179 11.73 17.85 -21.75
N THR A 180 12.70 18.16 -20.88
CA THR A 180 13.81 17.22 -20.70
C THR A 180 13.28 15.92 -20.09
N TYR A 181 13.94 14.81 -20.43
CA TYR A 181 13.59 13.49 -19.93
C TYR A 181 13.38 13.44 -18.40
N ASP A 182 14.28 14.07 -17.63
CA ASP A 182 14.20 14.10 -16.16
C ASP A 182 12.95 14.85 -15.67
N ALA A 183 12.59 15.95 -16.34
CA ALA A 183 11.39 16.70 -16.03
C ALA A 183 10.15 15.89 -16.39
N ALA A 184 10.15 15.23 -17.56
CA ALA A 184 9.06 14.36 -18.00
C ALA A 184 8.82 13.21 -17.00
N TRP A 185 9.90 12.56 -16.55
CA TRP A 185 9.82 11.50 -15.56
C TRP A 185 9.33 12.00 -14.21
N PHE A 186 9.86 13.12 -13.71
CA PHE A 186 9.41 13.74 -12.46
C PHE A 186 7.90 14.04 -12.48
N TRP A 187 7.40 14.64 -13.56
CA TRP A 187 5.98 14.93 -13.71
C TRP A 187 5.13 13.66 -13.80
N ALA A 188 5.55 12.67 -14.59
CA ALA A 188 4.82 11.42 -14.76
C ALA A 188 4.79 10.57 -13.47
N HIS A 189 5.93 10.40 -12.81
CA HIS A 189 6.08 9.51 -11.67
C HIS A 189 5.73 10.18 -10.33
N ASP A 190 6.32 11.35 -10.03
CA ASP A 190 6.25 11.96 -8.70
C ASP A 190 5.05 12.89 -8.52
N VAL A 191 4.58 13.51 -9.61
CA VAL A 191 3.45 14.43 -9.57
C VAL A 191 2.15 13.73 -9.95
N LEU A 192 2.09 13.11 -11.13
CA LEU A 192 0.88 12.44 -11.63
C LEU A 192 0.72 11.02 -11.09
N GLY A 193 1.82 10.31 -10.82
CA GLY A 193 1.77 8.95 -10.27
C GLY A 193 1.11 8.86 -8.89
N LYS A 194 1.20 9.92 -8.06
CA LYS A 194 0.56 9.99 -6.73
C LYS A 194 -0.98 9.98 -6.79
N PRO A 195 -1.66 10.92 -7.47
CA PRO A 195 -3.12 10.90 -7.58
C PRO A 195 -3.62 9.63 -8.29
N ILE A 196 -2.90 9.13 -9.31
CA ILE A 196 -3.24 7.86 -9.96
C ILE A 196 -3.20 6.70 -8.96
N GLY A 197 -2.14 6.64 -8.15
CA GLY A 197 -2.03 5.66 -7.06
C GLY A 197 -3.19 5.76 -6.06
N PHE A 198 -3.57 6.98 -5.67
CA PHE A 198 -4.71 7.22 -4.78
C PHE A 198 -6.05 6.73 -5.36
N PHE A 199 -6.36 7.04 -6.62
CA PHE A 199 -7.58 6.51 -7.24
C PHE A 199 -7.51 4.98 -7.44
N GLY A 200 -6.31 4.45 -7.70
CA GLY A 200 -6.06 3.01 -7.75
C GLY A 200 -6.39 2.30 -6.42
N THR A 201 -5.96 2.86 -5.28
CA THR A 201 -6.28 2.28 -3.96
C THR A 201 -7.76 2.33 -3.63
N ILE A 202 -8.48 3.41 -4.02
CA ILE A 202 -9.94 3.47 -3.91
C ILE A 202 -10.59 2.36 -4.74
N LEU A 203 -10.16 2.17 -5.99
CA LEU A 203 -10.68 1.12 -6.86
C LEU A 203 -10.44 -0.28 -6.26
N PHE A 204 -9.25 -0.53 -5.70
CA PHE A 204 -8.96 -1.78 -5.01
C PHE A 204 -9.89 -2.02 -3.82
N ALA A 205 -10.13 -0.98 -3.01
CA ALA A 205 -11.04 -1.09 -1.88
C ALA A 205 -12.45 -1.47 -2.34
N ILE A 206 -12.95 -0.84 -3.41
CA ILE A 206 -14.26 -1.16 -4.00
C ILE A 206 -14.32 -2.60 -4.51
N ILE A 207 -13.26 -3.09 -5.16
CA ILE A 207 -13.19 -4.48 -5.67
C ILE A 207 -13.32 -5.48 -4.51
N ILE A 208 -12.61 -5.23 -3.41
CA ILE A 208 -12.62 -6.07 -2.20
C ILE A 208 -14.00 -6.04 -1.53
N GLU A 209 -14.56 -4.85 -1.34
CA GLU A 209 -15.89 -4.66 -0.74
C GLU A 209 -16.98 -5.40 -1.51
N ARG A 210 -16.91 -5.39 -2.85
CA ARG A 210 -17.84 -6.14 -3.72
C ARG A 210 -17.78 -7.65 -3.53
N GLN A 211 -16.71 -8.21 -2.96
CA GLN A 211 -16.64 -9.63 -2.60
C GLN A 211 -17.32 -9.94 -1.25
N GLY A 212 -17.88 -8.93 -0.58
CA GLY A 212 -18.57 -9.06 0.69
C GLY A 212 -17.63 -9.09 1.90
N VAL A 213 -16.47 -8.43 1.79
CA VAL A 213 -15.53 -8.18 2.89
C VAL A 213 -15.50 -6.66 3.14
N PRO A 214 -16.20 -6.16 4.18
CA PRO A 214 -16.37 -4.72 4.42
C PRO A 214 -15.13 -4.12 5.10
N ILE A 215 -14.05 -3.99 4.33
CA ILE A 215 -12.77 -3.47 4.85
C ILE A 215 -12.87 -2.01 5.28
N LEU A 216 -13.72 -1.19 4.63
CA LEU A 216 -13.88 0.22 5.00
C LEU A 216 -14.49 0.36 6.38
N ASN A 217 -15.42 -0.53 6.77
CA ASN A 217 -15.96 -0.53 8.14
C ASN A 217 -14.89 -0.79 9.20
N THR A 218 -13.91 -1.65 8.89
CA THR A 218 -12.80 -1.97 9.80
C THR A 218 -11.91 -0.73 9.96
N VAL A 219 -11.59 -0.04 8.87
CA VAL A 219 -10.78 1.19 8.88
C VAL A 219 -11.52 2.34 9.58
N SER A 220 -12.82 2.53 9.31
CA SER A 220 -13.62 3.56 9.98
C SER A 220 -13.66 3.36 11.49
N LEU A 221 -13.76 2.11 11.96
CA LEU A 221 -13.72 1.81 13.39
C LEU A 221 -12.39 2.20 14.04
N TRP A 222 -11.27 2.09 13.30
CA TRP A 222 -9.97 2.57 13.76
C TRP A 222 -9.93 4.09 13.86
N LEU A 223 -10.42 4.79 12.84
CA LEU A 223 -10.48 6.25 12.83
C LEU A 223 -11.35 6.78 13.97
N ASP A 224 -12.54 6.21 14.17
CA ASP A 224 -13.43 6.61 15.25
C ASP A 224 -12.77 6.37 16.62
N SER A 225 -12.15 5.21 16.80
CA SER A 225 -11.43 4.89 18.05
C SER A 225 -10.26 5.82 18.32
N PHE A 226 -9.55 6.26 17.27
CA PHE A 226 -8.47 7.22 17.36
C PHE A 226 -8.96 8.63 17.69
N ILE A 227 -10.03 9.08 17.05
CA ILE A 227 -10.67 10.38 17.34
C ILE A 227 -11.18 10.42 18.78
N ASP A 228 -11.83 9.37 19.25
CA ASP A 228 -12.31 9.23 20.63
C ASP A 228 -11.15 9.31 21.64
N PHE A 229 -10.01 8.68 21.32
CA PHE A 229 -8.79 8.77 22.13
C PHE A 229 -8.20 10.19 22.15
N LEU A 230 -8.17 10.89 21.01
CA LEU A 230 -7.71 12.28 20.94
C LEU A 230 -8.61 13.22 21.75
N LYS A 231 -9.94 13.03 21.71
CA LYS A 231 -10.88 13.79 22.54
C LYS A 231 -10.62 13.55 24.03
N PHE A 232 -10.46 12.29 24.44
CA PHE A 232 -10.12 11.96 25.83
C PHE A 232 -8.82 12.64 26.29
N LEU A 233 -7.78 12.66 25.45
CA LEU A 233 -6.54 13.38 25.77
C LEU A 233 -6.75 14.89 25.86
N ALA A 234 -7.49 15.47 24.91
CA ALA A 234 -7.81 16.90 24.93
C ALA A 234 -8.59 17.28 26.20
N ASP A 235 -9.59 16.50 26.59
CA ASP A 235 -10.37 16.73 27.81
C ASP A 235 -9.51 16.61 29.06
N LYS A 236 -8.56 15.67 29.09
CA LYS A 236 -7.64 15.51 30.23
C LYS A 236 -6.61 16.63 30.34
N VAL A 237 -6.14 17.16 29.22
CA VAL A 237 -5.11 18.20 29.15
C VAL A 237 -5.69 19.61 29.29
N PHE A 238 -6.84 19.88 28.66
CA PHE A 238 -7.48 21.19 28.63
C PHE A 238 -8.67 21.34 29.59
N GLY A 239 -9.30 20.23 30.00
CA GLY A 239 -10.47 20.22 30.88
C GLY A 239 -10.18 20.29 32.38
N SER A 240 -8.91 20.30 32.81
CA SER A 240 -8.57 20.42 34.25
C SER A 240 -8.60 21.87 34.79
N LYS A 241 -9.12 22.84 34.02
CA LYS A 241 -9.16 24.27 34.42
C LYS A 241 -10.52 24.79 34.89
N SER A 242 -11.50 23.93 35.14
CA SER A 242 -12.78 24.36 35.73
C SER A 242 -13.19 23.48 36.90
N SER A 243 -12.53 23.68 38.05
CA SER A 243 -13.09 23.36 39.37
C SER A 243 -12.57 24.37 40.38
#